data_AF-A0ABD2MJP2-F1
#
_entry.id   AF-A0ABD2MJP2-F1
#
_cell.length_a   1.000
_cell.length_b   1.000
_cell.length_c   1.000
_cell.angle_alpha   90.00
_cell.angle_beta   90.00
_cell.angle_gamma   90.00
#
_symmetry.space_group_name_H-M   'P 1'
#
loop_
_entity.id
_entity.type
_entity.pdbx_description
1 polymer ?
#
loop_
_entity_poly.entity_id
_entity_poly.type
_entity_poly.pdbx_seq_one_letter_code
_entity_poly.pdbx_strand_id
1 'polypeptide(L)'
;MHNPLDYLQNQVISSSNSEKYNIELSKLWFKEVCWFVYTVFNKVMKFNIEDKVSHIKTAKLDNQEDVHDYEKYKKYYACCVMNLWDAQHSEQKEIENELDKCLTTLDKKILISEHIWSKNAGIRPATPLIECEVDISCHNEPNRVHIQLTRISSYKKVFKSFAISIQSKLPQWFDVHEKEMNKIK
;
A
#
# COMPACT_ATOMS: atom_id res chain seq x y z
N MET A 1 -13.47 4.08 21.78
CA MET A 1 -12.97 4.63 20.50
C MET A 1 -11.53 4.18 20.37
N HIS A 2 -11.20 3.41 19.32
CA HIS A 2 -9.82 2.98 19.08
C HIS A 2 -9.10 4.12 18.35
N ASN A 3 -7.95 4.56 18.83
CA ASN A 3 -7.17 5.58 18.13
C ASN A 3 -6.28 4.85 17.10
N PRO A 4 -6.44 5.12 15.79
CA PRO A 4 -5.81 4.33 14.71
C PRO A 4 -4.27 4.34 14.74
N LEU A 5 -3.65 5.19 15.56
CA LEU A 5 -2.20 5.41 15.57
C LEU A 5 -1.50 4.97 16.86
N ASP A 6 -2.16 4.28 17.79
CA ASP A 6 -1.58 4.00 19.12
C ASP A 6 -0.24 3.25 19.05
N TYR A 7 -0.08 2.30 18.12
CA TYR A 7 1.19 1.60 17.89
C TYR A 7 2.32 2.52 17.38
N LEU A 8 1.99 3.62 16.69
CA LEU A 8 2.96 4.61 16.20
C LEU A 8 3.29 5.67 17.25
N GLN A 9 2.38 5.97 18.17
CA GLN A 9 2.61 6.96 19.23
C GLN A 9 3.79 6.56 20.12
N ASN A 10 3.96 5.26 20.38
CA ASN A 10 5.09 4.73 21.16
C ASN A 10 6.45 4.92 20.45
N GLN A 11 6.45 5.24 19.16
CA GLN A 11 7.66 5.48 18.36
C GLN A 11 8.04 6.96 18.27
N VAL A 12 7.14 7.87 18.67
CA VAL A 12 7.43 9.30 18.73
C VAL A 12 8.12 9.58 20.07
N ILE A 13 9.39 10.01 20.02
CA ILE A 13 10.13 10.42 21.22
C ILE A 13 9.34 11.56 21.86
N SER A 14 9.14 11.50 23.18
CA SER A 14 8.31 12.40 24.00
C SER A 14 8.72 13.87 23.87
N SER A 15 8.34 14.49 22.76
CA SER A 15 8.44 15.91 22.51
C SER A 15 7.37 16.62 23.33
N SER A 16 7.77 17.49 24.25
CA SER A 16 6.86 18.32 25.04
C SER A 16 6.09 19.37 24.21
N ASN A 17 6.43 19.50 22.93
CA ASN A 17 5.72 20.35 21.97
C ASN A 17 4.72 19.52 21.16
N SER A 18 3.42 19.81 21.35
CA SER A 18 2.30 19.11 20.70
C SER A 18 2.29 19.24 19.17
N GLU A 19 2.79 20.35 18.62
CA GLU A 19 2.85 20.59 17.18
C GLU A 19 3.93 19.71 16.53
N LYS A 20 5.13 19.67 17.11
CA LYS A 20 6.22 18.79 16.65
C LYS A 20 5.83 17.32 16.74
N TYR A 21 5.17 16.92 17.82
CA TYR A 21 4.63 15.58 17.98
C TYR A 21 3.66 15.20 16.86
N ASN A 22 2.70 16.07 16.52
CA ASN A 22 1.72 15.80 15.48
C ASN A 22 2.35 15.70 14.08
N ILE A 23 3.38 16.51 13.80
CA ILE A 23 4.14 16.45 12.55
C ILE A 23 4.88 15.12 12.43
N GLU A 24 5.58 14.69 13.48
CA GLU A 24 6.32 13.42 13.50
C GLU A 24 5.38 12.21 13.37
N LEU A 25 4.26 12.23 14.08
CA LEU A 25 3.25 11.18 13.99
C LEU A 25 2.66 11.08 12.57
N SER A 26 2.39 12.22 11.92
CA SER A 26 1.89 12.26 10.54
C SER A 26 2.90 11.70 9.54
N LYS A 27 4.20 11.98 9.75
CA LYS A 27 5.28 11.43 8.92
C LYS A 27 5.41 9.91 9.08
N LEU A 28 5.36 9.40 10.31
CA LEU A 28 5.39 7.96 10.59
C LEU A 28 4.19 7.26 9.95
N TRP A 29 3.00 7.83 10.10
CA TRP A 29 1.80 7.29 9.48
C TRP A 29 1.89 7.26 7.96
N PHE A 30 2.39 8.33 7.32
CA PHE A 30 2.60 8.33 5.87
C PHE A 30 3.60 7.27 5.42
N LYS A 31 4.69 7.07 6.17
CA LYS A 31 5.67 5.99 5.91
C LYS A 31 5.02 4.62 5.99
N GLU A 32 4.17 4.40 6.99
CA GLU A 32 3.41 3.15 7.12
C GLU A 32 2.45 2.94 5.94
N VAL A 33 1.68 3.95 5.54
CA VAL A 33 0.80 3.86 4.36
C VAL A 33 1.61 3.52 3.11
N CYS A 34 2.76 4.17 2.90
CA CYS A 34 3.63 3.88 1.76
C CYS A 34 4.15 2.44 1.79
N TRP A 35 4.59 1.95 2.95
CA TRP A 35 5.04 0.56 3.14
C TRP A 35 3.90 -0.43 2.89
N PHE A 36 2.70 -0.14 3.39
CA PHE A 36 1.53 -0.98 3.23
C PHE A 36 1.13 -1.09 1.75
N VAL A 37 1.03 0.05 1.05
CA VAL A 37 0.72 0.09 -0.39
C VAL A 37 1.77 -0.67 -1.19
N TYR A 38 3.06 -0.44 -0.91
CA TYR A 38 4.15 -1.20 -1.53
C TYR A 38 3.99 -2.71 -1.31
N THR A 39 3.70 -3.13 -0.08
CA THR A 39 3.54 -4.54 0.30
C THR A 39 2.34 -5.17 -0.40
N VAL A 40 1.21 -4.47 -0.49
CA VAL A 40 0.05 -4.94 -1.22
C VAL A 40 0.38 -5.13 -2.70
N PHE A 41 1.02 -4.15 -3.34
CA PHE A 41 1.34 -4.29 -4.76
C PHE A 41 2.39 -5.39 -5.00
N ASN A 42 3.48 -5.40 -4.22
CA ASN A 42 4.62 -6.29 -4.45
C ASN A 42 4.37 -7.72 -3.97
N LYS A 43 3.85 -7.89 -2.75
CA LYS A 43 3.73 -9.20 -2.12
C LYS A 43 2.36 -9.82 -2.35
N VAL A 44 1.30 -9.03 -2.16
CA VAL A 44 -0.08 -9.51 -2.34
C VAL A 44 -0.44 -9.58 -3.82
N MET A 45 -0.09 -8.61 -4.65
CA MET A 45 -0.47 -8.62 -6.07
C MET A 45 0.65 -9.03 -7.01
N LYS A 46 1.84 -9.37 -6.47
CA LYS A 46 3.02 -9.82 -7.21
C LYS A 46 3.38 -8.89 -8.39
N PHE A 47 3.18 -7.59 -8.20
CA PHE A 47 3.74 -6.59 -9.10
C PHE A 47 5.26 -6.56 -8.92
N ASN A 48 5.97 -6.51 -10.04
CA ASN A 48 7.32 -5.98 -10.06
C ASN A 48 7.23 -4.47 -9.84
N ILE A 49 7.90 -3.95 -8.81
CA ILE A 49 7.86 -2.54 -8.42
C ILE A 49 9.25 -1.95 -8.54
N GLU A 50 9.34 -0.80 -9.19
CA GLU A 50 10.55 -0.01 -9.31
C GLU A 50 10.30 1.39 -8.73
N ASP A 51 11.18 1.82 -7.82
CA ASP A 51 11.16 3.18 -7.29
C ASP A 51 11.48 4.18 -8.38
N LYS A 52 10.54 5.10 -8.65
CA LYS A 52 10.83 6.26 -9.50
C LYS A 52 11.27 7.40 -8.60
N VAL A 53 12.55 7.77 -8.71
CA VAL A 53 13.08 8.96 -8.02
C VAL A 53 12.27 10.17 -8.48
N SER A 54 11.50 10.76 -7.56
CA SER A 54 10.69 11.93 -7.86
C SER A 54 11.59 13.16 -7.94
N HIS A 55 11.96 13.58 -9.15
CA HIS A 55 12.46 14.93 -9.39
C HIS A 55 11.31 15.94 -9.46
N ILE A 56 10.34 15.83 -8.53
CA ILE A 56 9.28 16.84 -8.43
C ILE A 56 9.92 18.05 -7.78
N LYS A 57 10.09 19.12 -8.56
CA LYS A 57 10.23 20.47 -8.03
C LYS A 57 8.92 20.78 -7.31
N THR A 58 8.86 20.52 -6.01
CA THR A 58 7.73 20.90 -5.16
C THR A 58 7.61 22.41 -5.22
N ALA A 59 6.50 22.91 -5.74
CA ALA A 59 6.14 24.31 -5.54
C ALA A 59 6.03 24.54 -4.03
N LYS A 60 6.74 25.54 -3.50
CA LYS A 60 6.61 25.94 -2.09
C LYS A 60 5.13 26.20 -1.81
N LEU A 61 4.56 25.47 -0.87
CA LEU A 61 3.31 25.88 -0.25
C LEU A 61 3.61 27.06 0.67
N ASP A 62 2.67 28.01 0.77
CA ASP A 62 2.79 29.10 1.76
C ASP A 62 2.94 28.47 3.16
N ASN A 63 3.96 28.92 3.90
CA ASN A 63 4.46 28.40 5.20
C ASN A 63 5.36 27.14 5.18
N GLN A 64 5.94 26.72 4.04
CA GLN A 64 7.05 25.75 4.05
C GLN A 64 8.41 26.42 4.32
N GLU A 65 9.06 26.07 5.44
CA GLU A 65 10.43 26.52 5.76
C GLU A 65 11.51 25.84 4.90
N ASP A 66 11.26 24.62 4.41
CA ASP A 66 12.26 23.86 3.65
C ASP A 66 11.69 23.12 2.43
N VAL A 67 12.44 23.12 1.32
CA VAL A 67 12.07 22.59 0.00
C VAL A 67 12.37 21.08 -0.11
N HIS A 68 13.04 20.51 0.89
CA HIS A 68 13.43 19.09 0.96
C HIS A 68 12.32 18.15 1.48
N ASP A 69 11.04 18.48 1.27
CA ASP A 69 9.87 17.72 1.73
C ASP A 69 9.64 16.41 0.91
N TYR A 70 10.72 15.70 0.59
CA TYR A 70 10.75 14.36 -0.02
C TYR A 70 9.94 13.31 0.76
N GLU A 71 9.53 13.62 1.98
CA GLU A 71 8.76 12.73 2.86
C GLU A 71 7.24 12.78 2.63
N LYS A 72 6.72 13.62 1.72
CA LYS A 72 5.25 13.72 1.48
C LYS A 72 4.78 13.08 0.18
N TYR A 73 5.70 12.52 -0.60
CA TYR A 73 5.37 11.95 -1.90
C TYR A 73 6.22 10.72 -2.23
N LYS A 74 5.59 9.68 -2.77
CA LYS A 74 6.24 8.49 -3.32
C LYS A 74 5.68 8.17 -4.69
N LYS A 75 6.57 7.72 -5.58
CA LYS A 75 6.19 7.26 -6.93
C LYS A 75 6.82 5.92 -7.23
N TYR A 76 6.00 5.01 -7.72
CA TYR A 76 6.43 3.70 -8.18
C TYR A 76 6.04 3.49 -9.64
N TYR A 77 6.89 2.80 -10.38
CA TYR A 77 6.44 2.03 -11.54
C TYR A 77 6.07 0.63 -11.08
N ALA A 78 4.93 0.13 -11.55
CA ALA A 78 4.40 -1.16 -11.15
C ALA A 78 3.94 -1.94 -12.39
N CYS A 79 4.41 -3.17 -12.51
CA CYS A 79 4.09 -4.06 -13.62
C CYS A 79 3.69 -5.44 -13.10
N CYS A 80 2.62 -6.03 -13.61
CA CYS A 80 2.22 -7.40 -13.28
C CYS A 80 1.85 -8.21 -14.51
N VAL A 81 2.03 -9.53 -14.41
CA VAL A 81 1.72 -10.50 -15.49
C VAL A 81 0.47 -11.34 -15.20
N MET A 82 -0.11 -11.22 -14.00
CA MET A 82 -1.24 -12.05 -13.56
C MET A 82 -2.28 -11.25 -12.77
N ASN A 83 -3.55 -11.60 -12.97
CA ASN A 83 -4.69 -11.00 -12.27
C ASN A 83 -4.88 -11.64 -10.89
N LEU A 84 -4.10 -11.20 -9.89
CA LEU A 84 -4.24 -11.70 -8.53
C LEU A 84 -5.37 -11.04 -7.73
N TRP A 85 -5.78 -9.81 -8.08
CA TRP A 85 -6.82 -9.10 -7.33
C TRP A 85 -8.21 -9.71 -7.49
N ASP A 86 -8.46 -10.45 -8.58
CA ASP A 86 -9.68 -11.24 -8.79
C ASP A 86 -9.49 -12.71 -8.36
N ALA A 87 -8.32 -13.32 -8.64
CA ALA A 87 -8.06 -14.73 -8.37
C ALA A 87 -8.01 -15.11 -6.88
N GLN A 88 -7.66 -14.17 -6.00
CA GLN A 88 -7.60 -14.45 -4.57
C GLN A 88 -8.94 -14.90 -3.97
N HIS A 89 -10.07 -14.43 -4.50
CA HIS A 89 -11.37 -14.77 -3.93
C HIS A 89 -11.75 -16.24 -4.18
N SER A 90 -11.40 -16.80 -5.34
CA SER A 90 -11.71 -18.19 -5.67
C SER A 90 -10.86 -19.17 -4.86
N GLU A 91 -9.59 -18.84 -4.63
CA GLU A 91 -8.61 -19.74 -4.04
C GLU A 91 -8.50 -19.59 -2.51
N GLN A 92 -9.03 -18.49 -1.94
CA GLN A 92 -9.03 -18.29 -0.49
C GLN A 92 -9.64 -19.47 0.25
N LYS A 93 -10.78 -20.01 -0.23
CA LYS A 93 -11.46 -21.13 0.44
C LYS A 93 -10.64 -22.43 0.45
N GLU A 94 -9.78 -22.62 -0.55
CA GLU A 94 -8.98 -23.83 -0.69
C GLU A 94 -7.90 -23.88 0.41
N ILE A 95 -7.25 -22.74 0.68
CA ILE A 95 -6.10 -22.72 1.59
C ILE A 95 -6.39 -22.12 2.97
N GLU A 96 -7.52 -21.44 3.17
CA GLU A 96 -7.83 -20.72 4.42
C GLU A 96 -7.87 -21.66 5.64
N ASN A 97 -8.18 -22.94 5.44
CA ASN A 97 -8.14 -23.95 6.51
C ASN A 97 -6.72 -24.41 6.86
N GLU A 98 -5.74 -24.20 5.97
CA GLU A 98 -4.34 -24.55 6.16
C GLU A 98 -3.51 -23.39 6.76
N LEU A 99 -4.05 -22.17 6.70
CA LEU A 99 -3.39 -20.99 7.23
C LEU A 99 -3.47 -20.95 8.76
N ASP A 100 -2.36 -20.59 9.39
CA ASP A 100 -2.32 -20.35 10.83
C ASP A 100 -3.28 -19.19 11.21
N LYS A 101 -4.10 -19.44 12.23
CA LYS A 101 -5.07 -18.48 12.74
C LYS A 101 -4.40 -17.22 13.31
N CYS A 102 -3.18 -17.34 13.81
CA CYS A 102 -2.39 -16.26 14.39
C CYS A 102 -1.82 -15.28 13.36
N LEU A 103 -1.85 -15.61 12.07
CA LEU A 103 -1.33 -14.72 11.01
C LEU A 103 -2.20 -13.48 10.84
N THR A 104 -1.55 -12.35 10.55
CA THR A 104 -2.23 -11.10 10.19
C THR A 104 -3.01 -11.27 8.90
N THR A 105 -4.00 -10.40 8.68
CA THR A 105 -4.78 -10.41 7.44
C THR A 105 -3.88 -10.18 6.22
N LEU A 106 -2.85 -9.34 6.35
CA LEU A 106 -1.89 -9.07 5.29
C LEU A 106 -1.04 -10.32 4.97
N ASP A 107 -0.52 -11.01 5.99
CA ASP A 107 0.28 -12.23 5.81
C ASP A 107 -0.53 -13.34 5.13
N LYS A 108 -1.79 -13.53 5.55
CA LYS A 108 -2.71 -14.48 4.92
C LYS A 108 -2.87 -14.17 3.43
N LYS A 109 -3.04 -12.90 3.06
CA LYS A 109 -3.16 -12.49 1.64
C LYS A 109 -1.88 -12.73 0.85
N ILE A 110 -0.71 -12.54 1.46
CA ILE A 110 0.59 -12.84 0.83
C ILE A 110 0.71 -14.34 0.54
N LEU A 111 0.38 -15.19 1.51
CA LEU A 111 0.43 -16.65 1.35
C LEU A 111 -0.57 -17.16 0.30
N ILE A 112 -1.79 -16.62 0.27
CA ILE A 112 -2.76 -16.92 -0.80
C ILE A 112 -2.15 -16.60 -2.16
N SER A 113 -1.56 -15.42 -2.32
CA SER A 113 -0.93 -15.05 -3.58
C SER A 113 0.27 -15.92 -3.94
N GLU A 114 1.06 -16.38 -2.97
CA GLU A 114 2.18 -17.29 -3.20
C GLU A 114 1.73 -18.67 -3.67
N HIS A 115 0.64 -19.18 -3.09
CA HIS A 115 0.01 -20.41 -3.53
C HIS A 115 -0.45 -20.29 -5.00
N ILE A 116 -1.23 -19.27 -5.32
CA ILE A 116 -1.73 -19.02 -6.69
C ILE A 116 -0.56 -18.82 -7.66
N TRP A 117 0.42 -18.01 -7.27
CA TRP A 117 1.61 -17.75 -8.08
C TRP A 117 2.31 -19.05 -8.42
N SER A 118 2.60 -19.89 -7.43
CA SER A 118 3.31 -21.17 -7.60
C SER A 118 2.51 -22.18 -8.44
N LYS A 119 1.21 -22.34 -8.19
CA LYS A 119 0.29 -23.20 -8.96
C LYS A 119 0.28 -22.87 -10.45
N ASN A 120 0.49 -21.59 -10.80
CA ASN A 120 0.46 -21.10 -12.17
C ASN A 120 1.85 -20.90 -12.81
N ALA A 121 2.94 -21.38 -12.20
CA ALA A 121 4.31 -21.11 -12.66
C ALA A 121 4.59 -21.48 -14.13
N GLY A 122 4.00 -22.58 -14.61
CA GLY A 122 4.24 -23.08 -15.97
C GLY A 122 3.42 -22.41 -17.08
N ILE A 123 2.44 -21.57 -16.75
CA ILE A 123 1.51 -20.97 -17.73
C ILE A 123 1.45 -19.44 -17.68
N ARG A 124 2.43 -18.80 -17.01
CA ARG A 124 2.44 -17.34 -16.87
C ARG A 124 2.72 -16.68 -18.22
N PRO A 125 1.96 -15.62 -18.59
CA PRO A 125 2.27 -14.83 -19.78
C PRO A 125 3.66 -14.19 -19.67
N ALA A 126 4.38 -14.13 -20.79
CA ALA A 126 5.65 -13.40 -20.86
C ALA A 126 5.45 -11.88 -20.91
N THR A 127 4.27 -11.42 -21.35
CA THR A 127 3.95 -9.99 -21.48
C THR A 127 3.18 -9.49 -20.26
N PRO A 128 3.46 -8.25 -19.80
CA PRO A 128 2.67 -7.61 -18.76
C PRO A 128 1.17 -7.55 -19.07
N LEU A 129 0.38 -7.87 -18.06
CA LEU A 129 -1.06 -7.71 -18.06
C LEU A 129 -1.45 -6.24 -17.80
N ILE A 130 -0.73 -5.59 -16.89
CA ILE A 130 -0.83 -4.18 -16.54
C ILE A 130 0.58 -3.61 -16.32
N GLU A 131 0.80 -2.41 -16.83
CA GLU A 131 1.85 -1.49 -16.41
C GLU A 131 1.22 -0.16 -15.97
N CYS A 132 1.59 0.35 -14.81
CA CYS A 132 1.08 1.61 -14.29
C CYS A 132 2.11 2.35 -13.44
N GLU A 133 1.84 3.64 -13.23
CA GLU A 133 2.48 4.43 -12.19
C GLU A 133 1.56 4.51 -10.98
N VAL A 134 2.16 4.44 -9.79
CA VAL A 134 1.49 4.60 -8.50
C VAL A 134 2.09 5.82 -7.82
N ASP A 135 1.30 6.87 -7.73
CA ASP A 135 1.67 8.11 -7.07
C ASP A 135 0.96 8.17 -5.70
N ILE A 136 1.71 8.41 -4.63
CA ILE A 136 1.20 8.47 -3.26
C ILE A 136 1.59 9.84 -2.70
N SER A 137 0.61 10.65 -2.30
CA SER A 137 0.84 11.98 -1.72
C SER A 137 0.13 12.16 -0.39
N CYS A 138 0.79 12.83 0.55
CA CYS A 138 0.22 13.20 1.84
C CYS A 138 -0.48 14.57 1.76
N HIS A 139 -1.65 14.69 2.37
CA HIS A 139 -2.38 15.94 2.58
C HIS A 139 -2.61 16.10 4.08
N ASN A 140 -2.18 17.22 4.66
CA ASN A 140 -2.15 17.38 6.12
C ASN A 140 -3.47 17.86 6.74
N GLU A 141 -4.39 18.41 5.95
CA GLU A 141 -5.62 19.04 6.47
C GLU A 141 -6.88 18.62 5.67
N PRO A 142 -7.64 17.63 6.16
CA PRO A 142 -7.29 16.68 7.23
C PRO A 142 -6.23 15.67 6.76
N ASN A 143 -5.54 15.01 7.70
CA ASN A 143 -4.51 14.01 7.39
C ASN A 143 -5.08 12.89 6.51
N ARG A 144 -4.64 12.84 5.25
CA ARG A 144 -5.14 11.94 4.21
C ARG A 144 -4.00 11.58 3.28
N VAL A 145 -4.04 10.36 2.76
CA VAL A 145 -3.19 9.95 1.65
C VAL A 145 -4.03 9.87 0.39
N HIS A 146 -3.56 10.53 -0.66
CA HIS A 146 -4.09 10.36 -2.00
C HIS A 146 -3.22 9.36 -2.76
N ILE A 147 -3.85 8.34 -3.35
CA ILE A 147 -3.18 7.34 -4.18
C ILE A 147 -3.76 7.48 -5.59
N GLN A 148 -2.92 7.89 -6.53
CA GLN A 148 -3.26 8.01 -7.94
C GLN A 148 -2.63 6.86 -8.72
N LEU A 149 -3.43 6.21 -9.56
CA LEU A 149 -3.00 5.13 -10.45
C LEU A 149 -3.07 5.62 -11.89
N THR A 150 -1.92 5.70 -12.56
CA THR A 150 -1.83 6.15 -13.95
C THR A 150 -1.49 4.97 -14.85
N ARG A 151 -2.38 4.60 -15.75
CA ARG A 151 -2.15 3.49 -16.70
C ARG A 151 -1.06 3.87 -17.70
N ILE A 152 -0.03 3.03 -17.82
CA ILE A 152 0.94 3.07 -18.93
C ILE A 152 0.45 2.14 -20.04
N SER A 153 0.26 0.85 -19.72
CA SER A 153 -0.23 -0.17 -20.64
C SER A 153 -1.15 -1.15 -19.89
N SER A 154 -2.12 -1.76 -20.59
CA SER A 154 -2.92 -2.84 -20.00
C SER A 154 -3.74 -3.55 -21.06
N TYR A 155 -4.08 -4.81 -20.82
CA TYR A 155 -5.13 -5.48 -21.59
C TYR A 155 -6.50 -4.80 -21.41
N LYS A 156 -7.36 -4.96 -22.41
CA LYS A 156 -8.68 -4.31 -22.48
C LYS A 156 -9.49 -4.61 -21.21
N LYS A 157 -10.00 -3.56 -20.55
CA LYS A 157 -10.78 -3.60 -19.29
C LYS A 157 -10.03 -4.05 -18.03
N VAL A 158 -8.78 -4.54 -18.14
CA VAL A 158 -8.06 -5.12 -17.01
C VAL A 158 -7.62 -4.05 -16.00
N PHE A 159 -7.07 -2.92 -16.47
CA PHE A 159 -6.72 -1.79 -15.60
C PHE A 159 -7.93 -1.23 -14.84
N LYS A 160 -9.11 -1.18 -15.48
CA LYS A 160 -10.34 -0.71 -14.82
C LYS A 160 -10.76 -1.68 -13.70
N SER A 161 -10.70 -2.99 -13.93
CA SER A 161 -10.99 -4.00 -12.89
C SER A 161 -10.03 -3.85 -11.71
N PHE A 162 -8.74 -3.74 -12.00
CA PHE A 162 -7.70 -3.49 -11.01
C PHE A 162 -7.95 -2.23 -10.18
N ALA A 163 -8.19 -1.09 -10.83
CA ALA A 163 -8.44 0.18 -10.14
C ALA A 163 -9.66 0.12 -9.21
N ILE A 164 -10.76 -0.53 -9.65
CA ILE A 164 -11.96 -0.75 -8.80
C ILE A 164 -11.63 -1.66 -7.61
N SER A 165 -10.84 -2.72 -7.81
CA SER A 165 -10.42 -3.63 -6.75
C SER A 165 -9.56 -2.91 -5.71
N ILE A 166 -8.60 -2.09 -6.13
CA ILE A 166 -7.77 -1.27 -5.24
C ILE A 166 -8.62 -0.25 -4.49
N GLN A 167 -9.47 0.51 -5.19
CA GLN A 167 -10.32 1.54 -4.57
C GLN A 167 -11.23 0.96 -3.47
N SER A 168 -11.74 -0.25 -3.66
CA SER A 168 -12.65 -0.90 -2.71
C SER A 168 -11.93 -1.63 -1.57
N LYS A 169 -10.85 -2.37 -1.86
CA LYS A 169 -10.21 -3.28 -0.90
C LYS A 169 -9.09 -2.62 -0.10
N LEU A 170 -8.30 -1.74 -0.73
CA LEU A 170 -7.09 -1.20 -0.11
C LEU A 170 -7.37 -0.43 1.19
N PRO A 171 -8.38 0.47 1.27
CA PRO A 171 -8.71 1.13 2.53
C PRO A 171 -9.16 0.14 3.61
N GLN A 172 -10.00 -0.84 3.24
CA GLN A 172 -10.50 -1.86 4.17
C GLN A 172 -9.37 -2.72 4.74
N TRP A 173 -8.40 -3.11 3.91
CA TRP A 173 -7.24 -3.87 4.35
C TRP A 173 -6.34 -3.04 5.26
N PHE A 174 -6.16 -1.76 4.96
CA PHE A 174 -5.37 -0.86 5.82
C PHE A 174 -6.02 -0.68 7.19
N ASP A 175 -7.34 -0.46 7.24
CA ASP A 175 -8.10 -0.36 8.50
C ASP A 175 -7.98 -1.61 9.38
N VAL A 176 -7.93 -2.80 8.76
CA VAL A 176 -7.74 -4.07 9.48
C VAL A 176 -6.30 -4.20 9.96
N HIS A 177 -5.33 -3.88 9.10
CA HIS A 177 -3.90 -3.86 9.43
C HIS A 177 -3.62 -2.96 10.63
N GLU A 178 -4.10 -1.72 10.64
CA GLU A 178 -3.93 -0.81 11.78
C GLU A 178 -4.51 -1.38 13.08
N LYS A 179 -5.66 -2.06 13.02
CA LYS A 179 -6.26 -2.71 14.20
C LYS A 179 -5.46 -3.92 14.68
N GLU A 180 -4.86 -4.67 13.77
CA GLU A 180 -3.99 -5.81 14.10
C GLU A 180 -2.70 -5.32 14.76
N MET A 181 -2.04 -4.30 14.18
CA MET A 181 -0.83 -3.70 14.74
C MET A 181 -1.06 -3.10 16.13
N ASN A 182 -2.22 -2.51 16.39
CA ASN A 182 -2.58 -2.01 17.71
C ASN A 182 -2.80 -3.09 18.79
N LYS A 183 -3.05 -4.34 18.38
CA LYS A 183 -3.26 -5.49 19.28
C LYS A 183 -1.97 -6.24 19.60
N ILE A 184 -0.98 -6.15 18.71
CA ILE A 184 0.36 -6.71 18.92
C ILE A 184 1.10 -5.73 19.85
N LYS A 185 0.90 -5.88 21.15
CA LYS A 185 1.65 -5.16 22.20
C LYS A 185 2.66 -6.08 22.85
#